data_AF-A0A1H8MQE5-F1
#
_entry.id   AF-A0A1H8MQE5-F1
#
_cell.length_a   1.000
_cell.length_b   1.000
_cell.length_c   1.000
_cell.angle_alpha   90.00
_cell.angle_beta   90.00
_cell.angle_gamma   90.00
#
_symmetry.space_group_name_H-M   'P 1'
#
loop_
_entity.id
_entity.type
_entity.pdbx_description
1 polymer ?
#
loop_
_entity_poly.entity_id
_entity_poly.type
_entity_poly.pdbx_seq_one_letter_code
_entity_poly.pdbx_strand_id
1 'polypeptide(L)'
;MNFGSIYRCSEGGYYGDVDIWEQLESGTWTPHCWDTETGIEWMETEDGELLVLEPISRSALPEGVSVERAAAGTAVSQQTRE
;
A
#
# COMPACT_ATOMS: atom_id res chain seq x y z
N MET A 1 -14.59 -14.43 1.74
CA MET A 1 -14.34 -13.06 2.24
C MET A 1 -13.01 -12.63 1.64
N ASN A 2 -13.03 -11.64 0.75
CA ASN A 2 -11.81 -11.15 0.13
C ASN A 2 -11.03 -10.42 1.22
N PHE A 3 -9.85 -10.92 1.56
CA PHE A 3 -8.98 -10.15 2.42
C PHE A 3 -8.47 -8.99 1.55
N GLY A 4 -8.80 -7.73 1.88
CA GLY A 4 -8.28 -6.58 1.15
C GLY A 4 -6.75 -6.61 1.11
N SER A 5 -6.21 -6.04 0.03
CA SER A 5 -4.83 -6.20 -0.37
C SER A 5 -3.90 -5.39 0.54
N ILE A 6 -2.73 -5.95 0.81
CA ILE A 6 -1.65 -5.29 1.56
C ILE A 6 -0.44 -5.25 0.62
N TYR A 7 0.22 -4.10 0.58
CA TYR A 7 1.34 -3.84 -0.30
C TYR A 7 2.57 -3.44 0.52
N ARG A 8 3.73 -3.91 0.09
CA ARG A 8 5.03 -3.39 0.51
C ARG A 8 5.47 -2.35 -0.50
N CYS A 9 5.80 -1.15 -0.03
CA CYS A 9 6.36 -0.09 -0.84
C CYS A 9 7.89 -0.23 -0.95
N SER A 10 8.46 0.15 -2.09
CA SER A 10 9.91 0.23 -2.32
C SER A 10 10.65 1.10 -1.30
N GLU A 11 9.99 2.10 -0.73
CA GLU A 11 10.55 2.96 0.34
C GLU A 11 10.56 2.31 1.73
N GLY A 12 10.01 1.09 1.85
CA GLY A 12 9.93 0.34 3.11
C GLY A 12 8.62 0.52 3.88
N GLY A 13 7.71 1.37 3.39
CA GLY A 13 6.35 1.50 3.91
C GLY A 13 5.45 0.29 3.59
N TYR A 14 4.31 0.21 4.27
CA TYR A 14 3.28 -0.80 4.03
C TYR A 14 1.93 -0.09 3.93
N TYR A 15 1.14 -0.49 2.95
CA TYR A 15 -0.12 0.18 2.62
C TYR A 15 -1.19 -0.86 2.38
N GLY A 16 -2.39 -0.61 2.90
CA GLY A 16 -3.60 -1.29 2.49
C GLY A 16 -4.27 -0.58 1.33
N ASP A 17 -5.30 -1.22 0.78
CA ASP A 17 -6.11 -0.66 -0.30
C ASP A 17 -6.74 0.71 0.04
N VAL A 18 -7.11 0.95 1.31
CA VAL A 18 -7.62 2.25 1.77
C VAL A 18 -6.52 3.30 1.76
N ASP A 19 -5.34 2.96 2.26
CA ASP A 19 -4.23 3.92 2.36
C ASP A 19 -3.79 4.37 0.95
N ILE A 20 -3.73 3.43 -0.01
CA ILE A 20 -3.42 3.74 -1.42
C ILE A 20 -4.50 4.65 -2.01
N TRP A 21 -5.77 4.33 -1.77
CA TRP A 21 -6.89 5.15 -2.28
C TRP A 21 -6.83 6.59 -1.76
N GLU A 22 -6.49 6.79 -0.48
CA GLU A 22 -6.33 8.13 0.09
C GLU A 22 -5.21 8.94 -0.60
N GLN A 23 -4.08 8.30 -0.94
CA GLN A 23 -2.98 8.95 -1.68
C GLN A 23 -3.35 9.32 -3.12
N LEU A 24 -4.19 8.50 -3.76
CA LEU A 24 -4.70 8.77 -5.09
C LEU A 24 -5.70 9.93 -5.09
N GLU A 25 -6.63 9.94 -4.12
CA GLU A 25 -7.62 11.03 -4.00
C GLU A 25 -7.00 12.36 -3.54
N SER A 26 -5.94 12.34 -2.74
CA SER A 26 -5.21 13.56 -2.42
C SER A 26 -4.45 14.12 -3.62
N GLY A 27 -4.26 13.32 -4.67
CA GLY A 27 -3.41 13.64 -5.83
C GLY A 27 -1.91 13.56 -5.51
N THR A 28 -1.54 13.03 -4.34
CA THR A 28 -0.14 12.84 -3.95
C THR A 28 0.51 11.78 -4.82
N TRP A 29 -0.23 10.72 -5.15
CA TRP A 29 0.20 9.64 -6.04
C TRP A 29 -0.67 9.59 -7.29
N THR A 30 -0.06 9.17 -8.40
CA THR A 30 -0.75 8.91 -9.66
C THR A 30 -0.40 7.52 -10.19
N PRO A 31 -1.35 6.74 -10.72
CA PRO A 31 -1.04 5.42 -11.26
C PRO A 31 -0.16 5.54 -12.51
N HIS A 32 0.95 4.81 -12.54
CA HIS A 32 1.90 4.83 -13.65
C HIS A 32 1.81 3.55 -14.49
N CYS A 33 1.92 2.38 -13.85
CA CYS A 33 1.89 1.07 -14.50
C CYS A 33 1.33 0.00 -13.55
N TRP A 34 0.81 -1.08 -14.12
CA TRP A 34 0.36 -2.25 -13.37
C TRP A 34 0.73 -3.54 -14.12
N ASP A 35 1.39 -4.46 -13.41
CA ASP A 35 1.62 -5.82 -13.87
C ASP A 35 0.48 -6.72 -13.39
N THR A 36 -0.34 -7.17 -14.33
CA THR A 36 -1.51 -8.00 -14.04
C THR A 36 -1.17 -9.45 -13.69
N GLU A 37 0.06 -9.91 -14.00
CA GLU A 37 0.52 -11.26 -13.66
C GLU A 37 0.94 -11.32 -12.19
N THR A 38 1.71 -10.33 -11.73
CA THR A 38 2.26 -10.30 -10.36
C THR A 38 1.41 -9.50 -9.38
N GLY A 39 0.57 -8.59 -9.88
CA GLY A 39 -0.16 -7.62 -9.07
C GLY A 39 0.71 -6.46 -8.58
N ILE A 40 1.94 -6.32 -9.07
CA ILE A 40 2.82 -5.19 -8.74
C ILE A 40 2.26 -3.93 -9.40
N GLU A 41 2.14 -2.86 -8.62
CA GLU A 41 1.66 -1.57 -9.07
C GLU A 41 2.78 -0.53 -8.94
N TRP A 42 2.88 0.37 -9.92
CA TRP A 42 3.80 1.50 -9.89
C TRP A 42 3.00 2.78 -9.76
N MET A 43 3.40 3.60 -8.78
CA MET A 43 2.81 4.90 -8.51
C MET A 43 3.86 5.98 -8.71
N GLU A 44 3.50 7.07 -9.38
CA GLU A 44 4.34 8.26 -9.52
C GLU A 44 3.89 9.31 -8.50
N THR A 45 4.82 9.78 -7.67
CA THR A 45 4.59 10.82 -6.67
C THR A 45 4.57 12.21 -7.30
N GLU A 46 4.13 13.21 -6.54
CA GLU A 46 4.09 14.61 -7.00
C GLU A 46 5.47 15.19 -7.39
N ASP A 47 6.57 14.67 -6.84
CA ASP A 47 7.94 15.04 -7.18
C ASP A 47 8.57 14.20 -8.30
N GLY A 48 7.80 13.27 -8.89
CA GLY A 48 8.21 12.43 -10.02
C GLY A 48 9.01 11.18 -9.63
N GLU A 49 9.01 10.80 -8.35
CA GLU A 49 9.54 9.53 -7.90
C GLU A 49 8.59 8.37 -8.24
N LEU A 50 9.15 7.21 -8.60
CA LEU A 50 8.39 6.01 -8.89
C LEU A 50 8.46 5.04 -7.71
N LEU A 51 7.32 4.86 -7.06
CA LEU A 51 7.10 3.88 -6.00
C LEU A 51 6.65 2.55 -6.59
N VAL A 52 7.15 1.46 -6.02
CA VAL A 52 6.74 0.10 -6.37
C VAL A 52 5.95 -0.49 -5.21
N LEU A 53 4.71 -0.87 -5.47
CA LEU A 53 3.81 -1.52 -4.54
C LEU A 53 3.69 -3.00 -4.87
N GLU A 54 4.35 -3.83 -4.08
CA GLU A 54 4.32 -5.28 -4.24
C GLU A 54 3.26 -5.89 -3.32
N PRO A 55 2.32 -6.69 -3.85
CA PRO A 55 1.31 -7.33 -3.01
C PRO A 55 1.96 -8.37 -2.10
N ILE A 56 1.64 -8.32 -0.81
CA ILE A 56 2.16 -9.23 0.19
C ILE A 56 1.03 -9.89 1.00
N SER A 57 1.35 -11.06 1.56
CA SER A 57 0.47 -11.71 2.54
C SER A 57 0.56 -11.01 3.91
N ARG A 58 -0.54 -11.00 4.67
CA ARG A 58 -0.54 -10.51 6.06
C ARG A 58 0.50 -11.21 6.94
N SER A 59 0.80 -12.48 6.69
CA SER A 59 1.82 -13.24 7.39
C SER A 59 3.26 -12.77 7.12
N ALA A 60 3.48 -11.97 6.07
CA ALA A 60 4.79 -11.40 5.75
C ALA A 60 5.02 -10.02 6.40
N LEU A 61 4.05 -9.48 7.13
CA LEU A 61 4.20 -8.21 7.82
C LEU A 61 5.14 -8.35 9.02
N PRO A 62 6.02 -7.36 9.25
CA PRO A 62 6.90 -7.35 10.40
C PRO A 62 6.12 -7.07 11.69
N GLU A 63 6.74 -7.43 12.82
CA GLU A 63 6.22 -7.07 14.14
C GLU A 63 6.12 -5.54 14.26
N GLY A 64 5.00 -5.05 14.79
CA GLY A 64 4.73 -3.61 14.94
C GLY A 64 3.93 -2.99 13.79
N VAL A 65 3.66 -3.73 12.71
CA VAL A 65 2.70 -3.34 11.67
C VAL A 65 1.36 -4.01 11.93
N SER A 66 0.33 -3.20 12.10
CA SER A 66 -1.04 -3.61 12.37
C SER A 66 -1.91 -3.41 11.14
N VAL A 67 -2.87 -4.31 10.96
CA VAL A 67 -3.83 -4.28 9.86
C VAL A 67 -5.23 -4.19 10.43
N GLU A 68 -5.97 -3.17 10.04
CA GLU A 68 -7.36 -2.96 10.42
C GLU A 68 -8.28 -3.14 9.21
N ARG A 69 -9.50 -3.64 9.48
CA ARG A 69 -10.59 -3.66 8.51
C ARG A 69 -11.39 -2.39 8.65
N ALA A 70 -11.29 -1.51 7.66
CA ALA A 70 -12.18 -0.39 7.49
C ALA A 70 -13.44 -0.82 6.72
N ALA A 71 -14.49 0.00 6.77
CA ALA A 71 -15.71 -0.26 6.00
C ALA A 71 -15.45 -0.31 4.48
N ALA A 72 -14.47 0.46 4.01
CA ALA A 72 -14.06 0.54 2.60
C ALA A 72 -12.99 -0.48 2.20
N GLY A 73 -12.36 -1.18 3.16
CA GLY A 73 -11.33 -2.17 2.86
C GLY A 73 -10.28 -2.35 3.96
N THR A 74 -9.00 -2.30 3.61
CA THR A 74 -7.88 -2.55 4.54
C THR A 74 -7.04 -1.30 4.74
N ALA A 75 -6.79 -0.94 5.99
CA ALA A 75 -5.86 0.11 6.38
C ALA A 75 -4.68 -0.51 7.17
N VAL A 76 -3.49 0.03 6.96
CA VAL A 76 -2.26 -0.39 7.63
C VAL A 76 -1.77 0.72 8.54
N SER A 77 -1.54 0.38 9.81
CA SER A 77 -0.93 1.28 10.79
C SER A 77 0.41 0.74 11.25
N GLN A 78 1.41 1.61 11.30
CA GLN A 78 2.75 1.27 11.75
C GLN A 78 2.99 1.91 13.12
N GLN A 79 3.47 1.15 14.10
CA GLN A 79 3.95 1.74 15.34
C GLN A 79 5.31 2.37 15.09
N THR A 80 5.34 3.69 14.89
CA THR A 80 6.59 4.45 14.95
C THR A 80 7.13 4.36 16.37
N ARG A 81 8.24 3.62 16.58
CA ARG A 81 9.01 3.76 17.82
C ARG A 81 9.74 5.10 17.76
N GLU A 82 9.28 6.04 18.57
CA GLU A 82 10.02 7.28 18.89
C GLU A 82 11.35 6.98 19.61
#